data_AF-A0A936PEN5-F1
#
_entry.id   AF-A0A936PEN5-F1
#
_cell.length_a   1.000
_cell.length_b   1.000
_cell.length_c   1.000
_cell.angle_alpha   90.00
_cell.angle_beta   90.00
_cell.angle_gamma   90.00
#
_symmetry.space_group_name_H-M   'P 1'
#
loop_
_entity.id
_entity.type
_entity.pdbx_description
1 polymer ?
#
loop_
_entity_poly.entity_id
_entity_poly.type
_entity_poly.pdbx_seq_one_letter_code
_entity_poly.pdbx_strand_id
1 'polypeptide(L)'
;MSESFVEFYAVHNISPVAQDISDLEKHFQRRDSLFRALGLVPAFVSDRSVLEFGPGSGHNAIYMASLSPKRYDLVDGNPKGVAETRGRLEVFPGKKIEVHFALFEHFRADTKFDLVWAEGCLPLQEQPLPLLKHMSSFVQHGGVLCVSINNGISYLSETIRRLFQRSVL
;
A
#
# COMPACT_ATOMS: atom_id res chain seq x y z
N MET A 1 -6.96 -17.60 18.08
CA MET A 1 -5.93 -16.61 18.44
C MET A 1 -6.02 -15.52 17.41
N SER A 2 -6.65 -14.41 17.78
CA SER A 2 -6.87 -13.24 16.94
C SER A 2 -5.69 -12.28 17.17
N GLU A 3 -4.63 -12.41 16.38
CA GLU A 3 -3.60 -11.38 16.34
C GLU A 3 -3.75 -10.68 15.00
N SER A 4 -4.34 -9.47 15.03
CA SER A 4 -4.39 -8.63 13.84
C SER A 4 -2.96 -8.20 13.47
N PHE A 5 -2.65 -8.04 12.18
CA PHE A 5 -1.31 -7.59 11.76
C PHE A 5 -0.86 -6.29 12.44
N VAL A 6 -1.80 -5.41 12.73
CA VAL A 6 -1.52 -4.13 13.40
C VAL A 6 -0.99 -4.38 14.81
N GLU A 7 -1.59 -5.30 15.55
CA GLU A 7 -1.09 -5.70 16.88
C GLU A 7 0.30 -6.33 16.78
N PHE A 8 0.51 -7.25 15.83
CA PHE A 8 1.81 -7.86 15.60
C PHE A 8 2.90 -6.81 15.30
N TYR A 9 2.65 -5.88 14.37
CA TYR A 9 3.61 -4.84 14.03
C TYR A 9 3.84 -3.83 15.16
N ALA A 10 2.79 -3.50 15.93
CA ALA A 10 2.88 -2.60 17.07
C ALA A 10 3.72 -3.21 18.20
N VAL A 11 3.47 -4.48 18.57
CA VAL A 11 4.21 -5.20 19.61
C VAL A 11 5.69 -5.30 19.27
N HIS A 12 6.02 -5.52 18.00
CA HIS A 12 7.41 -5.66 17.58
C HIS A 12 8.08 -4.35 17.13
N ASN A 13 7.34 -3.24 17.07
CA ASN A 13 7.81 -1.95 16.54
C ASN A 13 8.43 -2.08 15.13
N ILE A 14 7.86 -2.96 14.29
CA ILE A 14 8.36 -3.27 12.95
C ILE A 14 7.53 -2.54 11.89
N SER A 15 8.21 -1.99 10.89
CA SER A 15 7.61 -1.64 9.60
C SER A 15 7.98 -2.78 8.64
N PRO A 16 7.01 -3.48 8.03
CA PRO A 16 7.26 -4.75 7.34
C PRO A 16 8.16 -4.66 6.11
N VAL A 17 8.43 -3.45 5.62
CA VAL A 17 9.21 -3.22 4.39
C VAL A 17 10.33 -2.22 4.65
N ALA A 18 11.57 -2.70 4.57
CA ALA A 18 12.76 -1.86 4.49
C ALA A 18 13.40 -2.06 3.11
N GLN A 19 13.35 -1.02 2.27
CA GLN A 19 14.11 -0.96 1.02
C GLN A 19 15.06 0.24 1.05
N ASP A 20 16.26 0.03 0.51
CA ASP A 20 17.21 1.11 0.25
C ASP A 20 16.69 1.98 -0.93
N ILE A 21 16.43 3.25 -0.62
CA ILE A 21 15.93 4.29 -1.54
C ILE A 21 16.92 5.44 -1.70
N SER A 22 18.21 5.20 -1.41
CA SER A 22 19.29 6.19 -1.62
C SER A 22 19.32 6.72 -3.05
N ASP A 23 19.03 5.86 -4.03
CA ASP A 23 18.82 6.20 -5.44
C ASP A 23 17.32 6.24 -5.77
N LEU A 24 16.73 7.44 -5.69
CA LEU A 24 15.31 7.65 -5.96
C LEU A 24 14.92 7.37 -7.41
N GLU A 25 15.82 7.62 -8.37
CA GLU A 25 15.53 7.37 -9.77
C GLU A 25 15.36 5.88 -10.02
N LYS A 26 16.31 5.07 -9.54
CA LYS A 26 16.24 3.61 -9.63
C LYS A 26 15.05 3.05 -8.86
N HIS A 27 14.73 3.62 -7.70
CA HIS A 27 13.53 3.25 -6.96
C HIS A 27 12.27 3.50 -7.79
N PHE A 28 12.12 4.68 -8.38
CA PHE A 28 10.96 5.04 -9.21
C PHE A 28 10.87 4.16 -10.46
N GLN A 29 11.98 3.83 -11.13
CA GLN A 29 11.99 2.90 -12.26
C GLN A 29 11.46 1.51 -11.86
N ARG A 30 11.85 1.00 -10.69
CA ARG A 30 11.35 -0.29 -10.16
C ARG A 30 9.86 -0.23 -9.84
N ARG A 31 9.38 0.89 -9.29
CA ARG A 31 7.96 1.08 -8.99
C ARG A 31 7.12 1.24 -10.27
N ASP A 32 7.59 2.00 -11.25
CA ASP A 32 6.95 2.11 -12.57
C ASP A 32 6.83 0.74 -13.24
N SER A 33 7.91 -0.06 -13.20
CA SER A 33 7.89 -1.43 -13.73
C SER A 33 6.85 -2.32 -13.04
N LEU A 34 6.75 -2.25 -11.70
CA LEU A 34 5.74 -2.99 -10.94
C LEU A 34 4.33 -2.55 -11.34
N PHE A 35 4.06 -1.25 -11.33
CA PHE A 35 2.74 -0.69 -11.60
C PHE A 35 2.28 -1.06 -13.02
N ARG A 36 3.16 -0.93 -14.01
CA ARG A 36 2.89 -1.35 -15.39
C ARG A 36 2.60 -2.84 -15.51
N ALA A 37 3.35 -3.70 -14.81
CA ALA A 37 3.10 -5.13 -14.80
C ALA A 37 1.71 -5.48 -14.19
N LEU A 38 1.20 -4.63 -13.31
CA LEU A 38 -0.14 -4.72 -12.73
C LEU A 38 -1.23 -4.02 -13.58
N GLY A 39 -0.88 -3.49 -14.75
CA GLY A 39 -1.81 -2.78 -15.64
C GLY A 39 -2.09 -1.33 -15.24
N LEU A 40 -1.41 -0.79 -14.22
CA LEU A 40 -1.52 0.60 -13.81
C LEU A 40 -0.42 1.43 -14.47
N VAL A 41 -0.78 2.15 -15.53
CA VAL A 41 0.13 3.16 -16.11
C VAL A 41 0.03 4.49 -15.35
N PRO A 42 1.06 5.36 -15.40
CA PRO A 42 1.05 6.64 -14.67
C PRO A 42 -0.19 7.53 -14.88
N ALA A 43 -0.85 7.41 -16.03
CA ALA A 43 -2.10 8.13 -16.34
C ALA A 43 -3.29 7.77 -15.42
N PHE A 44 -3.24 6.64 -14.71
CA PHE A 44 -4.22 6.28 -13.68
C PHE A 44 -4.01 7.04 -12.36
N VAL A 45 -2.86 7.71 -12.19
CA VAL A 45 -2.48 8.44 -10.97
C VAL A 45 -2.41 9.94 -11.23
N SER A 46 -1.78 10.37 -12.31
CA SER A 46 -1.58 11.79 -12.64
C SER A 46 -2.90 12.54 -12.77
N ASP A 47 -3.05 13.64 -12.03
CA ASP A 47 -4.28 14.45 -11.95
C ASP A 47 -5.56 13.67 -11.53
N ARG A 48 -5.37 12.50 -10.89
CA ARG A 48 -6.45 11.68 -10.35
C ARG A 48 -6.54 11.77 -8.83
N SER A 49 -7.70 11.38 -8.30
CA SER A 49 -7.89 11.14 -6.87
C SER A 49 -7.52 9.69 -6.54
N VAL A 50 -6.58 9.53 -5.61
CA VAL A 50 -6.02 8.22 -5.24
C VAL A 50 -6.19 7.98 -3.75
N LEU A 51 -6.61 6.77 -3.40
CA LEU A 51 -6.63 6.26 -2.03
C LEU A 51 -5.71 5.05 -1.92
N GLU A 52 -4.72 5.10 -1.04
CA GLU A 52 -3.87 3.97 -0.70
C GLU A 52 -4.16 3.45 0.71
N PHE A 53 -4.52 2.17 0.82
CA PHE A 53 -4.55 1.46 2.09
C PHE A 53 -3.22 0.77 2.34
N GLY A 54 -2.72 0.88 3.57
CA GLY A 54 -1.50 0.21 4.02
C GLY A 54 -0.23 0.67 3.30
N PRO A 55 0.09 1.98 3.25
CA PRO A 55 1.35 2.47 2.69
C PRO A 55 2.59 1.90 3.40
N GLY A 56 2.45 1.42 4.64
CA GLY A 56 3.54 0.89 5.44
C GLY A 56 4.61 1.95 5.68
N SER A 57 5.84 1.68 5.25
CA SER A 57 6.95 2.64 5.29
C SER A 57 6.84 3.75 4.23
N GLY A 58 5.93 3.66 3.25
CA GLY A 58 5.70 4.72 2.25
C GLY A 58 6.58 4.61 1.00
N HIS A 59 7.14 3.45 0.70
CA HIS A 59 7.96 3.21 -0.50
C HIS A 59 7.15 3.28 -1.81
N ASN A 60 5.91 2.78 -1.82
CA ASN A 60 5.01 3.01 -2.95
C ASN A 60 4.45 4.43 -2.91
N ALA A 61 4.20 4.95 -1.70
CA ALA A 61 3.63 6.28 -1.51
C ALA A 61 4.46 7.39 -2.14
N ILE A 62 5.78 7.38 -1.92
CA ILE A 62 6.68 8.37 -2.50
C ILE A 62 6.66 8.34 -4.04
N TYR A 63 6.51 7.16 -4.65
CA TYR A 63 6.39 7.02 -6.10
C TYR A 63 5.03 7.52 -6.61
N MET A 64 3.92 7.12 -5.99
CA MET A 64 2.59 7.62 -6.37
C MET A 64 2.51 9.15 -6.25
N ALA A 65 3.05 9.72 -5.17
CA ALA A 65 3.11 11.17 -4.99
C ALA A 65 3.92 11.86 -6.10
N SER A 66 5.02 11.25 -6.56
CA SER A 66 5.86 11.77 -7.66
C SER A 66 5.09 11.88 -8.98
N LEU A 67 4.08 11.04 -9.19
CA LEU A 67 3.21 11.07 -10.39
C LEU A 67 2.18 12.22 -10.36
N SER A 68 2.20 13.07 -9.32
CA SER A 68 1.35 14.25 -9.19
C SER A 68 -0.16 13.97 -9.29
N PRO A 69 -0.72 13.15 -8.38
CA PRO A 69 -2.16 13.03 -8.23
C PRO A 69 -2.79 14.36 -7.83
N LYS A 70 -4.06 14.55 -8.20
CA LYS A 70 -4.87 15.71 -7.81
C LYS A 70 -5.17 15.73 -6.32
N ARG A 71 -5.37 14.53 -5.75
CA ARG A 71 -5.56 14.27 -4.31
C ARG A 71 -5.03 12.88 -4.01
N TYR A 72 -4.36 12.72 -2.88
CA TYR A 72 -3.81 11.45 -2.47
C TYR A 72 -3.99 11.20 -0.98
N ASP A 73 -4.87 10.28 -0.65
CA ASP A 73 -5.17 9.91 0.72
C ASP A 73 -4.53 8.56 1.03
N LEU A 74 -3.90 8.44 2.19
CA LEU A 74 -3.24 7.22 2.64
C LEU A 74 -3.77 6.83 4.01
N VAL A 75 -4.08 5.55 4.21
CA VAL A 75 -4.67 5.04 5.45
C VAL A 75 -3.83 3.91 6.00
N ASP A 76 -3.36 4.05 7.24
CA ASP A 76 -2.65 2.97 7.93
C ASP A 76 -3.04 2.92 9.43
N GLY A 77 -3.17 1.71 9.94
CA GLY A 77 -3.44 1.43 11.36
C GLY A 77 -2.17 1.32 12.21
N ASN A 78 -0.98 1.25 11.58
CA ASN A 78 0.29 1.19 12.26
C ASN A 78 0.87 2.61 12.48
N PRO A 79 1.02 3.09 13.73
CA PRO A 79 1.52 4.43 13.99
C PRO A 79 2.95 4.65 13.48
N LYS A 80 3.79 3.60 13.46
CA LYS A 80 5.14 3.67 12.90
C LYS A 80 5.10 3.88 11.38
N GLY A 81 4.26 3.11 10.68
CA GLY A 81 4.08 3.25 9.23
C GLY A 81 3.56 4.64 8.87
N VAL A 82 2.60 5.17 9.61
CA VAL A 82 2.10 6.54 9.45
C VAL A 82 3.23 7.57 9.60
N ALA A 83 4.05 7.47 10.65
CA ALA A 83 5.14 8.42 10.88
C ALA A 83 6.20 8.36 9.76
N GLU A 84 6.61 7.14 9.36
CA GLU A 84 7.56 6.92 8.28
C GLU A 84 7.04 7.43 6.93
N THR A 85 5.77 7.16 6.63
CA THR A 85 5.10 7.62 5.40
C THR A 85 5.03 9.14 5.35
N ARG A 86 4.62 9.80 6.45
CA ARG A 86 4.62 11.27 6.54
C ARG A 86 6.00 11.86 6.26
N GLY A 87 7.04 11.36 6.93
CA GLY A 87 8.41 11.85 6.74
C GLY A 87 8.91 11.70 5.30
N ARG A 88 8.59 10.58 4.63
CA ARG A 88 8.96 10.39 3.21
C ARG A 88 8.21 11.32 2.25
N LEU A 89 7.01 11.77 2.62
CA LEU A 89 6.17 12.63 1.77
C LEU A 89 6.43 14.13 1.97
N GLU A 90 7.25 14.53 2.96
CA GLU A 90 7.62 15.93 3.21
C GLU A 90 8.29 16.61 1.98
N VAL A 91 8.90 15.81 1.10
CA VAL A 91 9.54 16.30 -0.14
C VAL A 91 8.55 16.82 -1.20
N PHE A 92 7.23 16.66 -0.96
CA PHE A 92 6.16 17.13 -1.86
C PHE A 92 5.31 18.25 -1.22
N PRO A 93 5.90 19.40 -0.86
CA PRO A 93 5.16 20.49 -0.21
C PRO A 93 4.06 21.05 -1.12
N GLY A 94 2.92 21.40 -0.54
CA GLY A 94 1.78 22.02 -1.24
C GLY A 94 0.95 21.06 -2.10
N LYS A 95 1.28 19.76 -2.15
CA LYS A 95 0.40 18.75 -2.75
C LYS A 95 -0.72 18.39 -1.79
N LYS A 96 -1.90 18.02 -2.33
CA LYS A 96 -3.05 17.54 -1.55
C LYS A 96 -2.84 16.08 -1.16
N ILE A 97 -1.96 15.85 -0.19
CA ILE A 97 -1.60 14.52 0.32
C ILE A 97 -1.97 14.44 1.80
N GLU A 98 -2.79 13.46 2.19
CA GLU A 98 -3.25 13.28 3.56
C GLU A 98 -2.95 11.86 4.05
N VAL A 99 -2.29 11.74 5.21
CA VAL A 99 -2.00 10.45 5.86
C VAL A 99 -2.86 10.30 7.10
N HIS A 100 -3.84 9.41 7.02
CA HIS A 100 -4.81 9.11 8.06
C HIS A 100 -4.31 7.94 8.93
N PHE A 101 -4.27 8.16 10.24
CA PHE A 101 -4.06 7.10 11.22
C PHE A 101 -5.42 6.49 11.59
N ALA A 102 -5.75 5.35 10.98
CA ALA A 102 -7.01 4.65 11.20
C ALA A 102 -6.89 3.18 10.79
N LEU A 103 -7.64 2.30 11.46
CA LEU A 103 -7.89 0.96 10.96
C LEU A 103 -8.71 1.04 9.66
N PHE A 104 -8.47 0.11 8.74
CA PHE A 104 -9.10 0.12 7.41
C PHE A 104 -10.62 0.09 7.52
N GLU A 105 -11.17 -0.71 8.43
CA GLU A 105 -12.60 -0.90 8.69
C GLU A 105 -13.27 0.35 9.28
N HIS A 106 -12.48 1.24 9.88
CA HIS A 106 -12.95 2.46 10.54
C HIS A 106 -12.73 3.72 9.70
N PHE A 107 -11.96 3.62 8.61
CA PHE A 107 -11.77 4.74 7.71
C PHE A 107 -13.08 5.13 7.04
N ARG A 108 -13.35 6.44 6.97
CA ARG A 108 -14.54 7.01 6.34
C ARG A 108 -14.11 8.20 5.51
N ALA A 109 -14.70 8.33 4.33
CA ALA A 109 -14.51 9.46 3.45
C ALA A 109 -15.83 9.73 2.73
N ASP A 110 -16.21 11.00 2.62
CA ASP A 110 -17.40 11.43 1.88
C ASP A 110 -17.18 11.42 0.36
N THR A 111 -15.91 11.35 -0.04
CA THR A 111 -15.47 11.36 -1.44
C THR A 111 -15.05 9.98 -1.91
N LYS A 112 -15.31 9.71 -3.19
CA LYS A 112 -14.82 8.53 -3.90
C LYS A 112 -13.56 8.88 -4.72
N PHE A 113 -12.81 7.85 -5.10
CA PHE A 113 -11.51 7.95 -5.72
C PHE A 113 -11.49 7.29 -7.10
N ASP A 114 -10.71 7.87 -8.03
CA ASP A 114 -10.44 7.30 -9.36
C ASP A 114 -9.67 5.97 -9.23
N LEU A 115 -8.74 5.89 -8.27
CA LEU A 115 -7.93 4.71 -7.97
C LEU A 115 -7.96 4.42 -6.48
N VAL A 116 -8.29 3.19 -6.11
CA VAL A 116 -8.08 2.64 -4.78
C VAL A 116 -7.01 1.55 -4.88
N TRP A 117 -5.93 1.68 -4.13
CA TRP A 117 -4.80 0.75 -4.09
C TRP A 117 -4.67 0.13 -2.70
N ALA A 118 -4.55 -1.19 -2.63
CA ALA A 118 -4.30 -1.90 -1.38
C ALA A 118 -3.38 -3.11 -1.64
N GLU A 119 -2.07 -2.92 -1.44
CA GLU A 119 -1.08 -3.98 -1.59
C GLU A 119 -0.88 -4.71 -0.27
N GLY A 120 -1.13 -6.02 -0.25
CA GLY A 120 -0.85 -6.87 0.91
C GLY A 120 -1.76 -6.63 2.11
N CYS A 121 -2.86 -5.88 1.94
CA CYS A 121 -3.78 -5.56 3.04
C CYS A 121 -4.75 -6.69 3.38
N LEU A 122 -5.22 -7.44 2.38
CA LEU A 122 -6.23 -8.50 2.52
C LEU A 122 -5.71 -9.87 2.98
N PRO A 123 -4.49 -10.31 2.62
CA PRO A 123 -3.89 -11.54 3.13
C PRO A 123 -4.06 -11.73 4.63
N LEU A 124 -4.45 -12.94 5.04
CA LEU A 124 -4.50 -13.40 6.43
C LEU A 124 -5.38 -12.55 7.38
N GLN A 125 -6.21 -11.65 6.86
CA GLN A 125 -7.25 -10.98 7.64
C GLN A 125 -8.33 -11.98 8.05
N GLU A 126 -8.91 -11.81 9.23
CA GLU A 126 -10.00 -12.68 9.71
C GLU A 126 -11.25 -12.58 8.83
N GLN A 127 -11.53 -11.37 8.32
CA GLN A 127 -12.73 -11.04 7.55
C GLN A 127 -12.37 -10.31 6.23
N PRO A 128 -11.74 -10.99 5.25
CA PRO A 128 -11.22 -10.35 4.06
C PRO A 128 -12.32 -9.89 3.08
N LEU A 129 -13.46 -10.59 3.02
CA LEU A 129 -14.56 -10.22 2.11
C LEU A 129 -15.30 -8.95 2.55
N PRO A 130 -15.68 -8.77 3.84
CA PRO A 130 -16.20 -7.49 4.32
C PRO A 130 -15.21 -6.34 4.11
N LEU A 131 -13.92 -6.57 4.36
CA LEU A 131 -12.88 -5.57 4.17
C LEU A 131 -12.72 -5.18 2.69
N LEU A 132 -12.69 -6.16 1.77
CA LEU A 132 -12.67 -5.90 0.34
C LEU A 132 -13.92 -5.11 -0.10
N LYS A 133 -15.10 -5.47 0.40
CA LYS A 133 -16.33 -4.73 0.12
C LYS A 133 -16.23 -3.28 0.62
N HIS A 134 -15.67 -3.08 1.82
CA HIS A 134 -15.42 -1.76 2.36
C HIS A 134 -14.47 -0.94 1.48
N MET A 135 -13.30 -1.49 1.12
CA MET A 135 -12.34 -0.84 0.22
C MET A 135 -12.95 -0.50 -1.14
N SER A 136 -13.75 -1.40 -1.71
CA SER A 136 -14.43 -1.16 -3.00
C SER A 136 -15.45 -0.03 -2.95
N SER A 137 -16.01 0.29 -1.77
CA SER A 137 -17.04 1.34 -1.63
C SER A 137 -16.49 2.76 -1.89
N PHE A 138 -15.18 2.93 -1.73
CA PHE A 138 -14.46 4.19 -2.00
C PHE A 138 -14.16 4.41 -3.48
N VAL A 139 -14.38 3.42 -4.35
CA VAL A 139 -14.13 3.54 -5.78
C VAL A 139 -15.28 4.29 -6.46
N GLN A 140 -14.97 5.33 -7.22
CA GLN A 140 -15.98 6.05 -8.00
C GLN A 140 -16.51 5.22 -9.17
N HIS A 141 -17.60 5.67 -9.79
CA HIS A 141 -18.08 5.04 -11.02
C HIS A 141 -17.02 5.14 -12.13
N GLY A 142 -16.64 4.00 -12.73
CA GLY A 142 -15.56 3.93 -13.72
C GLY A 142 -14.14 4.00 -13.14
N GLY A 143 -14.00 4.06 -11.81
CA GLY A 143 -12.71 3.97 -11.14
C GLY A 143 -12.17 2.54 -11.07
N VAL A 144 -10.95 2.40 -10.56
CA VAL A 144 -10.23 1.14 -10.45
C VAL A 144 -9.94 0.81 -8.99
N LEU A 145 -10.19 -0.45 -8.62
CA LEU A 145 -9.67 -1.06 -7.41
C LEU A 145 -8.51 -1.99 -7.78
N CYS A 146 -7.32 -1.73 -7.26
CA CYS A 146 -6.17 -2.62 -7.37
C CYS A 146 -5.85 -3.19 -5.99
N VAL A 147 -5.93 -4.50 -5.86
CA VAL A 147 -5.64 -5.24 -4.64
C VAL A 147 -4.66 -6.36 -4.94
N SER A 148 -3.72 -6.61 -4.04
CA SER A 148 -2.94 -7.84 -4.09
C SER A 148 -3.41 -8.83 -3.01
N ILE A 149 -3.52 -10.09 -3.42
CA ILE A 149 -3.87 -11.21 -2.57
C ILE A 149 -2.76 -12.25 -2.64
N ASN A 150 -2.65 -13.07 -1.60
CA ASN A 150 -1.89 -14.29 -1.64
C ASN A 150 -2.75 -15.43 -1.13
N ASN A 151 -2.44 -16.64 -1.57
CA ASN A 151 -3.10 -17.86 -1.13
C ASN A 151 -2.04 -18.91 -0.75
N GLY A 152 -2.48 -20.07 -0.25
CA GLY A 152 -1.57 -21.14 0.16
C GLY A 152 -0.58 -21.58 -0.93
N ILE A 153 -0.99 -21.54 -2.21
CA ILE A 153 -0.12 -21.86 -3.35
C ILE A 153 0.97 -20.80 -3.52
N SER A 154 0.60 -19.52 -3.38
CA SER A 154 1.53 -18.39 -3.44
C SER A 154 2.59 -18.48 -2.34
N TYR A 155 2.16 -18.80 -1.11
CA TYR A 155 3.07 -18.99 0.02
C TYR A 155 3.96 -20.22 -0.14
N LEU A 156 3.45 -21.31 -0.71
CA LEU A 156 4.25 -22.51 -0.95
C LEU A 156 5.41 -22.21 -1.91
N SER A 157 5.15 -21.48 -3.01
CA SER A 157 6.20 -21.10 -3.95
C SER A 157 7.30 -20.29 -3.27
N GLU A 158 6.96 -19.30 -2.44
CA GLU A 158 7.98 -18.53 -1.73
C GLU A 158 8.68 -19.28 -0.62
N THR A 159 7.97 -20.15 0.09
CA THR A 159 8.57 -21.03 1.10
C THR A 159 9.62 -21.93 0.44
N ILE A 160 9.29 -22.53 -0.70
CA ILE A 160 10.22 -23.36 -1.48
C ILE A 160 11.45 -22.54 -1.90
N ARG A 161 11.29 -21.34 -2.48
CA ARG A 161 12.44 -20.51 -2.88
C ARG A 161 13.35 -20.17 -1.70
N ARG A 162 12.77 -19.81 -0.55
CA ARG A 162 13.54 -19.50 0.67
C ARG A 162 14.28 -20.72 1.22
N LEU A 163 13.66 -21.89 1.16
CA LEU A 163 14.31 -23.15 1.53
C LEU A 163 15.47 -23.45 0.58
N PHE A 164 15.25 -23.41 -0.73
CA PHE A 164 16.32 -23.63 -1.71
C PHE A 164 17.48 -22.64 -1.58
N GLN A 165 17.20 -21.36 -1.31
CA GLN A 165 18.26 -20.37 -1.07
C GLN A 165 19.15 -20.75 0.12
N ARG A 166 18.58 -21.34 1.17
CA ARG A 166 19.33 -21.79 2.36
C ARG A 166 20.06 -23.11 2.15
N SER A 167 19.66 -23.91 1.17
CA SER A 167 20.28 -25.21 0.86
C SER A 167 21.46 -25.12 -0.12
N VAL A 168 21.66 -23.96 -0.76
CA VAL A 168 22.71 -23.73 -1.78
C VAL A 168 23.87 -22.86 -1.22
N LEU A 169 23.90 -22.66 0.10
CA LEU A 169 25.00 -22.04 0.87
C LEU A 169 25.45 -23.02 1.96
#